data_AF-A0A928GIS1-F1
#
_entry.id   AF-A0A928GIS1-F1
#
_cell.length_a   1.000
_cell.length_b   1.000
_cell.length_c   1.000
_cell.angle_alpha   90.00
_cell.angle_beta   90.00
_cell.angle_gamma   90.00
#
_symmetry.space_group_name_H-M   'P 1'
#
loop_
_entity.id
_entity.type
_entity.pdbx_description
1 polymer ?
#
loop_
_entity_poly.entity_id
_entity_poly.type
_entity_poly.pdbx_seq_one_letter_code
_entity_poly.pdbx_strand_id
1 'polypeptide(L)'
;MYDYQGLQDVFFIMLYGMAGFFAMLACVYLLLRRGNAFAEDVRSSCVLRRWTAVFMAAIVASHVWWYVLGTCFLTDDRLVRNITTIMLDHVTLVPLTMAVLLAMLQDRRRPLWPWLLAQAPEVLAAALGIAGRSEFWGYQVVHYWQLGVIAVFVVYYIIALRQYGRWLLDNYADLEHKEVWQSMVFIIVLLAVYMVYTSNAGELVREYLSQIITLVIIAFLLWRVETLQELDNEL
;
A
#
# COMPACT_ATOMS: atom_id res chain seq x y z
N MET A 1 -18.08 2.06 -4.85
CA MET A 1 -19.41 2.72 -4.82
C MET A 1 -19.31 3.78 -3.75
N TYR A 2 -18.94 5.01 -4.15
CA TYR A 2 -18.79 6.16 -3.25
C TYR A 2 -19.87 7.16 -3.67
N ASP A 3 -21.06 7.06 -3.11
CA ASP A 3 -21.90 8.24 -2.95
C ASP A 3 -21.12 9.23 -2.10
N TYR A 4 -21.16 10.49 -2.51
CA TYR A 4 -20.37 11.63 -2.03
C TYR A 4 -20.55 11.99 -0.54
N GLN A 5 -20.95 11.05 0.31
CA GLN A 5 -21.18 11.29 1.74
C GLN A 5 -19.93 11.85 2.41
N GLY A 6 -18.73 11.33 2.10
CA GLY A 6 -17.48 11.86 2.65
C GLY A 6 -17.16 13.30 2.22
N LEU A 7 -17.37 13.66 0.94
CA LEU A 7 -17.09 15.04 0.48
C LEU A 7 -17.98 16.10 1.12
N GLN A 8 -19.15 15.68 1.64
CA GLN A 8 -20.10 16.54 2.33
C GLN A 8 -19.95 16.51 3.86
N ASP A 9 -19.12 15.60 4.38
CA ASP A 9 -18.86 15.46 5.81
C ASP A 9 -17.54 16.13 6.19
N VAL A 10 -17.64 17.23 6.94
CA VAL A 10 -16.49 18.01 7.41
C VAL A 10 -15.52 17.17 8.25
N PHE A 11 -16.03 16.27 9.09
CA PHE A 11 -15.19 15.43 9.95
C PHE A 11 -14.43 14.40 9.11
N PHE A 12 -15.06 13.87 8.06
CA PHE A 12 -14.39 12.97 7.12
C PHE A 12 -13.27 13.70 6.38
N ILE A 13 -13.54 14.89 5.84
CA ILE A 13 -12.54 15.70 5.13
C ILE A 13 -11.36 16.04 6.04
N MET A 14 -11.61 16.38 7.31
CA MET A 14 -10.53 16.60 8.27
C MET A 14 -9.69 15.35 8.48
N LEU A 15 -10.32 14.18 8.68
CA LEU A 15 -9.60 12.92 8.86
C LEU A 15 -8.81 12.51 7.61
N TYR A 16 -9.41 12.66 6.43
CA TYR A 16 -8.78 12.43 5.14
C TYR A 16 -7.55 13.34 4.95
N GLY A 17 -7.71 14.64 5.20
CA GLY A 17 -6.61 15.60 5.16
C GLY A 17 -5.50 15.28 6.16
N MET A 18 -5.85 14.87 7.37
CA MET A 18 -4.87 14.41 8.37
C MET A 18 -4.07 13.20 7.90
N ALA A 19 -4.73 12.17 7.34
CA ALA A 19 -4.05 10.99 6.82
C ALA A 19 -3.05 11.35 5.70
N GLY A 20 -3.48 12.15 4.73
CA GLY A 20 -2.60 12.66 3.67
C GLY A 20 -1.43 13.50 4.22
N PHE A 21 -1.69 14.36 5.21
CA PHE A 21 -0.65 15.17 5.85
C PHE A 21 0.38 14.32 6.59
N PHE A 22 -0.05 13.33 7.37
CA PHE A 22 0.88 12.41 8.06
C PHE A 22 1.69 11.58 7.07
N ALA A 23 1.09 11.12 5.96
CA ALA A 23 1.83 10.45 4.90
C ALA A 23 2.91 11.35 4.29
N MET A 24 2.59 12.63 4.05
CA MET A 24 3.55 13.61 3.56
C MET A 24 4.71 13.82 4.54
N LEU A 25 4.41 14.03 5.83
CA LEU A 25 5.44 14.16 6.86
C LEU A 25 6.32 12.91 6.94
N ALA A 26 5.71 11.72 6.92
CA ALA A 26 6.42 10.44 6.91
C ALA A 26 7.34 10.31 5.69
N CYS A 27 6.85 10.69 4.50
CA CYS A 27 7.64 10.68 3.27
C CYS A 27 8.87 11.61 3.38
N VAL A 28 8.65 12.87 3.77
CA VAL A 28 9.73 13.85 3.95
C VAL A 28 10.74 13.38 4.99
N TYR A 29 10.26 12.85 6.11
CA TYR A 29 11.10 12.25 7.15
C TYR A 29 11.97 11.11 6.60
N LEU A 30 11.37 10.17 5.86
CA LEU A 30 12.08 9.02 5.28
C LEU A 30 13.11 9.43 4.23
N LEU A 31 12.87 10.48 3.46
CA LEU A 31 13.79 10.97 2.44
C LEU A 31 14.95 11.80 3.02
N LEU A 32 14.68 12.64 4.02
CA LEU A 32 15.66 13.62 4.51
C LEU A 32 16.52 13.10 5.66
N ARG A 33 15.97 12.30 6.57
CA ARG A 33 16.72 11.81 7.73
C ARG A 33 17.62 10.65 7.31
N ARG A 34 18.91 10.73 7.67
CA ARG A 34 19.94 9.75 7.29
C ARG A 34 20.24 8.70 8.37
N GLY A 35 19.86 8.96 9.61
CA GLY A 35 20.07 8.07 10.77
C GLY A 35 18.76 7.62 11.40
N ASN A 36 18.84 6.55 12.17
CA ASN A 36 17.71 5.98 12.89
C ASN A 36 17.25 6.90 14.03
N ALA A 37 15.94 7.07 14.20
CA ALA A 37 15.38 7.92 15.24
C ALA A 37 15.13 7.25 16.57
N PHE A 38 14.91 5.94 16.57
CA PHE A 38 14.54 5.17 17.76
C PHE A 38 15.71 4.39 18.35
N ALA A 39 16.73 4.07 17.54
CA ALA A 39 17.94 3.39 17.98
C ALA A 39 19.15 3.86 17.16
N GLU A 40 19.93 4.81 17.70
CA GLU A 40 21.06 5.44 16.98
C GLU A 40 22.11 4.43 16.49
N ASP A 41 22.28 3.31 17.20
CA ASP A 41 23.25 2.26 16.89
C ASP A 41 22.76 1.27 15.81
N VAL A 42 21.49 1.35 15.39
CA VAL A 42 20.91 0.42 14.41
C VAL A 42 20.83 1.07 13.03
N ARG A 43 21.58 0.50 12.07
CA ARG A 43 21.48 0.88 10.67
C ARG A 43 20.19 0.34 10.06
N SER A 44 19.32 1.25 9.58
CA SER A 44 18.08 0.89 8.90
C SER A 44 18.30 0.51 7.44
N SER A 45 17.51 -0.44 6.95
CA SER A 45 17.57 -0.89 5.54
C SER A 45 17.24 0.26 4.58
N CYS A 46 18.23 0.67 3.78
CA CYS A 46 18.08 1.74 2.80
C CYS A 46 17.01 1.42 1.73
N VAL A 47 16.89 0.14 1.35
CA VAL A 47 15.92 -0.31 0.34
C VAL A 47 14.51 -0.21 0.90
N LEU A 48 14.28 -0.70 2.12
CA LEU A 48 12.97 -0.59 2.77
C LEU A 48 12.59 0.87 2.99
N ARG A 49 13.52 1.70 3.47
CA ARG A 49 13.29 3.14 3.67
C ARG A 49 12.83 3.84 2.39
N ARG A 50 13.49 3.56 1.26
CA ARG A 50 13.12 4.14 -0.05
C ARG A 50 11.75 3.68 -0.52
N TRP A 51 11.47 2.37 -0.49
CA TRP A 51 10.17 1.87 -0.94
C TRP A 51 9.03 2.34 -0.04
N THR A 52 9.24 2.41 1.27
CA THR A 52 8.27 3.01 2.20
C THR A 52 8.06 4.49 1.90
N ALA A 53 9.11 5.26 1.59
CA ALA A 53 8.95 6.67 1.21
C ALA A 53 8.13 6.83 -0.09
N VAL A 54 8.39 6.00 -1.10
CA VAL A 54 7.61 5.99 -2.36
C VAL A 54 6.15 5.60 -2.08
N PHE A 55 5.91 4.62 -1.21
CA PHE A 55 4.56 4.25 -0.77
C PHE A 55 3.84 5.41 -0.08
N MET A 56 4.50 6.13 0.83
CA MET A 56 3.93 7.33 1.46
C MET A 56 3.62 8.42 0.43
N ALA A 57 4.51 8.64 -0.54
CA ALA A 57 4.27 9.58 -1.63
C ALA A 57 3.04 9.19 -2.47
N ALA A 58 2.84 7.89 -2.73
CA ALA A 58 1.65 7.40 -3.44
C ALA A 58 0.37 7.58 -2.62
N ILE A 59 0.41 7.41 -1.28
CA ILE A 59 -0.73 7.76 -0.42
C ILE A 59 -1.06 9.26 -0.55
N VAL A 60 -0.06 10.14 -0.51
CA VAL A 60 -0.28 11.59 -0.70
C VAL A 60 -0.90 11.87 -2.06
N ALA A 61 -0.35 11.27 -3.13
CA ALA A 61 -0.88 11.42 -4.48
C ALA A 61 -2.34 10.94 -4.58
N SER A 62 -2.66 9.82 -3.91
CA SER A 62 -4.01 9.29 -3.78
C SER A 62 -4.98 10.29 -3.15
N HIS A 63 -4.55 10.95 -2.08
CA HIS A 63 -5.34 11.98 -1.43
C HIS A 63 -5.58 13.19 -2.34
N VAL A 64 -4.54 13.61 -3.06
CA VAL A 64 -4.59 14.77 -3.95
C VAL A 64 -5.46 14.48 -5.17
N TRP A 65 -5.22 13.41 -5.93
CA TRP A 65 -5.98 13.17 -7.16
C TRP A 65 -7.44 12.86 -6.87
N TRP A 66 -7.77 12.19 -5.77
CA TRP A 66 -9.16 11.91 -5.44
C TRP A 66 -9.91 13.20 -5.15
N TYR A 67 -9.32 14.09 -4.35
CA TYR A 67 -9.91 15.39 -4.04
C TYR A 67 -10.01 16.28 -5.28
N VAL A 68 -8.92 16.43 -6.04
CA VAL A 68 -8.85 17.31 -7.22
C VAL A 68 -9.77 16.81 -8.35
N LEU A 69 -9.78 15.52 -8.64
CA LEU A 69 -10.69 14.97 -9.66
C LEU A 69 -12.15 15.07 -9.19
N GLY A 70 -12.42 14.89 -7.89
CA GLY A 70 -13.75 14.98 -7.31
C GLY A 70 -14.34 16.38 -7.23
N THR A 71 -13.50 17.41 -7.12
CA THR A 71 -13.95 18.80 -6.88
C THR A 71 -13.67 19.76 -8.03
N CYS A 72 -12.71 19.48 -8.92
CA CYS A 72 -12.28 20.43 -9.95
C CYS A 72 -12.45 19.95 -11.39
N PHE A 73 -12.27 18.65 -11.69
CA PHE A 73 -12.19 18.18 -13.08
C PHE A 73 -13.34 17.28 -13.53
N LEU A 74 -13.76 16.33 -12.69
CA LEU A 74 -14.75 15.30 -13.06
C LEU A 74 -15.93 15.32 -12.09
N THR A 75 -16.39 16.53 -11.75
CA THR A 75 -17.51 16.77 -10.82
C THR A 75 -18.80 16.12 -11.32
N ASP A 76 -19.07 16.23 -12.62
CA ASP A 76 -20.32 15.81 -13.23
C ASP A 76 -20.24 14.39 -13.83
N ASP A 77 -19.03 13.86 -13.99
CA ASP A 77 -18.77 12.55 -14.59
C ASP A 77 -18.33 11.52 -13.55
N ARG A 78 -19.28 11.09 -12.73
CA ARG A 78 -19.05 10.16 -11.63
C ARG A 78 -18.37 8.87 -12.08
N LEU A 79 -18.79 8.32 -13.23
CA LEU A 79 -18.27 7.06 -13.74
C LEU A 79 -16.78 7.18 -14.09
N VAL A 80 -16.43 8.13 -14.96
CA VAL A 80 -15.04 8.29 -15.42
C VAL A 80 -14.14 8.66 -14.25
N ARG A 81 -14.60 9.54 -13.36
CA ARG A 81 -13.86 9.88 -12.15
C ARG A 81 -13.56 8.67 -11.31
N ASN A 82 -14.59 7.93 -10.93
CA ASN A 82 -14.41 6.83 -10.00
C ASN A 82 -13.55 5.73 -10.64
N ILE A 83 -13.64 5.51 -11.98
CA ILE A 83 -12.75 4.56 -12.66
C ILE A 83 -11.32 5.10 -12.54
N THR A 84 -11.10 6.36 -12.91
CA THR A 84 -9.77 6.98 -12.87
C THR A 84 -9.13 6.92 -11.48
N THR A 85 -9.84 7.32 -10.43
CA THR A 85 -9.29 7.33 -9.06
C THR A 85 -8.96 5.93 -8.56
N ILE A 86 -9.86 4.97 -8.75
CA ILE A 86 -9.64 3.57 -8.31
C ILE A 86 -8.47 2.97 -9.08
N MET A 87 -8.36 3.24 -10.38
CA MET A 87 -7.27 2.71 -11.19
C MET A 87 -5.93 3.33 -10.83
N LEU A 88 -5.87 4.64 -10.56
CA LEU A 88 -4.66 5.28 -10.07
C LEU A 88 -4.19 4.65 -8.75
N ASP A 89 -5.11 4.36 -7.83
CA ASP A 89 -4.79 3.69 -6.58
C ASP A 89 -4.30 2.25 -6.82
N HIS A 90 -4.97 1.48 -7.67
CA HIS A 90 -4.58 0.11 -8.00
C HIS A 90 -3.17 0.04 -8.60
N VAL A 91 -2.89 0.83 -9.64
CA VAL A 91 -1.62 0.77 -10.36
C VAL A 91 -0.44 1.38 -9.59
N THR A 92 -0.71 2.06 -8.47
CA THR A 92 0.32 2.66 -7.62
C THR A 92 0.42 1.96 -6.26
N LEU A 93 -0.62 2.02 -5.43
CA LEU A 93 -0.58 1.56 -4.04
C LEU A 93 -0.41 0.04 -3.93
N VAL A 94 -1.05 -0.74 -4.79
CA VAL A 94 -0.93 -2.20 -4.74
C VAL A 94 0.49 -2.68 -5.03
N PRO A 95 1.11 -2.35 -6.19
CA PRO A 95 2.48 -2.78 -6.45
C PRO A 95 3.48 -2.19 -5.46
N LEU A 96 3.24 -0.98 -4.92
CA LEU A 96 4.09 -0.41 -3.87
C LEU A 96 3.95 -1.15 -2.54
N THR A 97 2.75 -1.63 -2.20
CA THR A 97 2.55 -2.52 -1.04
C THR A 97 3.36 -3.80 -1.21
N MET A 98 3.31 -4.40 -2.40
CA MET A 98 4.12 -5.58 -2.74
C MET A 98 5.62 -5.30 -2.63
N ALA A 99 6.07 -4.14 -3.10
CA ALA A 99 7.47 -3.72 -3.02
C ALA A 99 7.94 -3.53 -1.57
N VAL A 100 7.13 -2.88 -0.74
CA VAL A 100 7.40 -2.70 0.69
C VAL A 100 7.48 -4.05 1.40
N LEU A 101 6.53 -4.94 1.14
CA LEU A 101 6.53 -6.30 1.70
C LEU A 101 7.80 -7.08 1.32
N LEU A 102 8.17 -7.07 0.05
CA LEU A 102 9.40 -7.74 -0.39
C LEU A 102 10.66 -7.07 0.18
N ALA A 103 10.67 -5.75 0.33
CA ALA A 103 11.78 -5.04 0.96
C ALA A 103 11.90 -5.37 2.46
N MET A 104 10.80 -5.69 3.15
CA MET A 104 10.84 -6.17 4.55
C MET A 104 11.52 -7.53 4.70
N LEU A 105 11.50 -8.37 3.65
CA LEU A 105 12.29 -9.61 3.63
C LEU A 105 13.79 -9.35 3.49
N GLN A 106 14.20 -8.14 3.10
CA GLN A 106 15.59 -7.77 2.78
C GLN A 106 16.27 -8.62 1.69
N ASP A 107 15.52 -9.48 1.02
CA ASP A 107 15.99 -10.31 -0.09
C ASP A 107 16.07 -9.49 -1.39
N ARG A 108 17.29 -9.09 -1.75
CA ARG A 108 17.58 -8.24 -2.92
C ARG A 108 17.43 -8.97 -4.27
N ARG A 109 17.19 -10.29 -4.28
CA ARG A 109 17.14 -11.09 -5.51
C ARG A 109 15.76 -11.11 -6.18
N ARG A 110 14.73 -10.65 -5.48
CA ARG A 110 13.34 -10.77 -5.94
C ARG A 110 12.95 -9.57 -6.83
N PRO A 111 12.67 -9.79 -8.12
CA PRO A 111 12.30 -8.69 -9.01
C PRO A 111 10.88 -8.18 -8.72
N LEU A 112 10.68 -6.87 -8.84
CA LEU A 112 9.38 -6.22 -8.69
C LEU A 112 8.60 -6.08 -10.00
N TRP A 113 9.29 -6.17 -11.14
CA TRP A 113 8.67 -5.98 -12.46
C TRP A 113 7.48 -6.91 -12.76
N PRO A 114 7.41 -8.18 -12.29
CA PRO A 114 6.24 -9.02 -12.58
C PRO A 114 4.96 -8.43 -12.00
N TRP A 115 5.04 -7.81 -10.83
CA TRP A 115 3.91 -7.20 -10.13
C TRP A 115 3.48 -5.89 -10.76
N LEU A 116 4.42 -5.14 -11.34
CA LEU A 116 4.12 -3.94 -12.13
C LEU A 116 3.46 -4.32 -13.46
N LEU A 117 3.96 -5.33 -14.16
CA LEU A 117 3.36 -5.79 -15.42
C LEU A 117 1.97 -6.40 -15.20
N ALA A 118 1.72 -7.03 -14.05
CA ALA A 118 0.41 -7.54 -13.69
C ALA A 118 -0.68 -6.45 -13.61
N GLN A 119 -0.30 -5.17 -13.52
CA GLN A 119 -1.24 -4.03 -13.54
C GLN A 119 -1.66 -3.62 -14.96
N ALA A 120 -0.96 -4.05 -16.00
CA ALA A 120 -1.24 -3.62 -17.38
C ALA A 120 -2.68 -3.97 -17.85
N PRO A 121 -3.23 -5.17 -17.55
CA PRO A 121 -4.63 -5.47 -17.87
C PRO A 121 -5.64 -4.53 -17.20
N GLU A 122 -5.32 -4.03 -16.01
CA GLU A 122 -6.19 -3.08 -15.30
C GLU A 122 -6.27 -1.74 -16.05
N VAL A 123 -5.12 -1.22 -16.50
CA VAL A 123 -5.05 0.02 -17.29
C VAL A 123 -5.85 -0.12 -18.59
N LEU A 124 -5.76 -1.26 -19.26
CA LEU A 124 -6.52 -1.52 -20.49
C LEU A 124 -8.02 -1.61 -20.22
N ALA A 125 -8.42 -2.37 -19.20
CA ALA A 125 -9.83 -2.50 -18.81
C ALA A 125 -10.43 -1.15 -18.37
N ALA A 126 -9.66 -0.32 -17.67
CA ALA A 126 -10.02 1.04 -17.32
C ALA A 126 -10.28 1.92 -18.54
N ALA A 127 -9.36 1.90 -19.52
CA ALA A 127 -9.51 2.68 -20.75
C ALA A 127 -10.76 2.25 -21.53
N LEU A 128 -11.01 0.94 -21.62
CA LEU A 128 -12.23 0.40 -22.23
C LEU A 128 -13.50 0.78 -21.45
N GLY A 129 -13.44 0.77 -20.11
CA GLY A 129 -14.53 1.19 -19.24
C GLY A 129 -14.88 2.67 -19.41
N ILE A 130 -13.87 3.55 -19.52
CA ILE A 130 -14.05 4.98 -19.76
C ILE A 130 -14.61 5.22 -21.16
N ALA A 131 -13.97 4.66 -22.19
CA ALA A 131 -14.38 4.86 -23.59
C ALA A 131 -15.78 4.30 -23.88
N GLY A 132 -16.07 3.11 -23.34
CA GLY A 132 -17.33 2.41 -23.51
C GLY A 132 -18.40 2.76 -22.48
N ARG A 133 -18.11 3.67 -21.53
CA ARG A 133 -19.02 4.05 -20.43
C ARG A 133 -19.57 2.83 -19.68
N SER A 134 -18.70 1.87 -19.36
CA SER A 134 -19.07 0.57 -18.83
C SER A 134 -18.45 0.32 -17.45
N GLU A 135 -19.30 0.19 -16.44
CA GLU A 135 -18.89 -0.25 -15.10
C GLU A 135 -18.36 -1.68 -15.09
N PHE A 136 -18.82 -2.54 -16.00
CA PHE A 136 -18.33 -3.90 -16.09
C PHE A 136 -16.83 -3.93 -16.39
N TRP A 137 -16.40 -3.22 -17.43
CA TRP A 137 -14.99 -3.12 -17.82
C TRP A 137 -14.20 -2.24 -16.85
N GLY A 138 -14.77 -1.13 -16.39
CA GLY A 138 -14.09 -0.18 -15.50
C GLY A 138 -13.96 -0.61 -14.04
N TYR A 139 -14.81 -1.53 -13.57
CA TYR A 139 -14.80 -2.01 -12.17
C TYR A 139 -14.80 -3.51 -12.02
N GLN A 140 -15.80 -4.21 -12.56
CA GLN A 140 -16.02 -5.60 -12.16
C GLN A 140 -14.86 -6.48 -12.60
N VAL A 141 -14.46 -6.35 -13.87
CA VAL A 141 -13.33 -7.11 -14.42
C VAL A 141 -12.04 -6.76 -13.68
N VAL A 142 -11.78 -5.48 -13.46
CA VAL A 142 -10.56 -5.04 -12.75
C VAL A 142 -10.54 -5.52 -11.31
N HIS A 143 -11.66 -5.46 -10.60
CA HIS A 143 -11.76 -5.93 -9.23
C HIS A 143 -11.41 -7.42 -9.10
N TYR A 144 -11.97 -8.27 -9.97
CA TYR A 144 -11.64 -9.70 -9.96
C TYR A 144 -10.19 -9.98 -10.35
N TRP A 145 -9.67 -9.25 -11.34
CA TRP A 145 -8.26 -9.35 -11.72
C TRP A 145 -7.34 -8.97 -10.56
N GLN A 146 -7.61 -7.84 -9.90
CA GLN A 146 -6.86 -7.33 -8.76
C GLN A 146 -6.85 -8.32 -7.59
N LEU A 147 -8.00 -8.94 -7.29
CA LEU A 147 -8.10 -10.02 -6.30
C LEU A 147 -7.22 -11.22 -6.67
N GLY A 148 -7.24 -11.64 -7.93
CA GLY A 148 -6.38 -12.71 -8.44
C GLY A 148 -4.90 -12.39 -8.28
N VAL A 149 -4.48 -11.18 -8.66
CA VAL A 149 -3.09 -10.69 -8.51
C VAL A 149 -2.67 -10.68 -7.05
N ILE A 150 -3.52 -10.20 -6.14
CA ILE A 150 -3.26 -10.20 -4.69
C ILE A 150 -3.13 -11.64 -4.18
N ALA A 151 -4.04 -12.54 -4.55
CA ALA A 151 -3.99 -13.94 -4.11
C ALA A 151 -2.69 -14.64 -4.56
N VAL A 152 -2.30 -14.46 -5.82
CA VAL A 152 -1.03 -14.99 -6.36
C VAL A 152 0.16 -14.40 -5.62
N PHE A 153 0.15 -13.08 -5.37
CA PHE A 153 1.21 -12.42 -4.61
C PHE A 153 1.30 -12.96 -3.18
N VAL A 154 0.19 -13.17 -2.48
CA VAL A 154 0.18 -13.71 -1.11
C VAL A 154 0.79 -15.11 -1.09
N VAL A 155 0.43 -15.99 -2.04
CA VAL A 155 1.03 -17.32 -2.16
C VAL A 155 2.54 -17.22 -2.41
N TYR A 156 2.94 -16.37 -3.36
CA TYR A 156 4.35 -16.11 -3.64
C TYR A 156 5.09 -15.58 -2.40
N TYR A 157 4.49 -14.64 -1.67
CA TYR A 157 5.08 -14.03 -0.49
C TYR A 157 5.25 -15.03 0.64
N ILE A 158 4.27 -15.92 0.88
CA ILE A 158 4.38 -17.00 1.87
C ILE A 158 5.56 -17.92 1.52
N ILE A 159 5.73 -18.27 0.24
CA ILE A 159 6.86 -19.08 -0.22
C ILE A 159 8.18 -18.32 0.00
N ALA A 160 8.23 -17.04 -0.37
CA ALA A 160 9.39 -16.18 -0.20
C ALA A 160 9.81 -16.08 1.27
N LEU A 161 8.84 -15.87 2.16
CA LEU A 161 9.01 -15.80 3.60
C LEU A 161 9.59 -17.10 4.17
N ARG A 162 9.07 -18.26 3.73
CA ARG A 162 9.57 -19.57 4.15
C ARG A 162 11.02 -19.81 3.69
N GLN A 163 11.34 -19.43 2.46
CA GLN A 163 12.70 -19.52 1.92
C GLN A 163 13.66 -18.62 2.70
N TYR A 164 13.24 -17.39 2.97
CA TYR A 164 14.02 -16.44 3.75
C TYR A 164 14.22 -16.91 5.19
N GLY A 165 13.18 -17.44 5.83
CA GLY A 165 13.28 -18.00 7.19
C GLY A 165 14.24 -19.19 7.28
N ARG A 166 14.26 -20.07 6.27
CA ARG A 166 15.27 -21.15 6.19
C ARG A 166 16.67 -20.60 6.01
N TRP A 167 16.86 -19.65 5.11
CA TRP A 167 18.16 -19.01 4.92
C TRP A 167 18.65 -18.33 6.20
N LEU A 168 17.76 -17.68 6.96
CA LEU A 168 18.11 -17.10 8.26
C LEU A 168 18.54 -18.16 9.27
N LEU A 169 17.82 -19.28 9.38
CA LEU A 169 18.19 -20.42 10.24
C LEU A 169 19.60 -20.95 9.91
N ASP A 170 19.90 -21.06 8.61
CA ASP A 170 21.15 -21.65 8.14
C ASP A 170 22.37 -20.72 8.33
N ASN A 171 22.16 -19.40 8.36
CA ASN A 171 23.25 -18.41 8.36
C ASN A 171 23.38 -17.61 9.67
N TYR A 172 22.35 -17.60 10.52
CA TYR A 172 22.37 -16.85 11.78
C TYR A 172 21.86 -17.71 12.93
N ALA A 173 22.73 -17.97 13.91
CA ALA A 173 22.44 -18.80 15.08
C ALA A 173 21.44 -18.16 16.06
N ASP A 174 21.24 -16.84 15.97
CA ASP A 174 20.28 -16.10 16.79
C ASP A 174 19.17 -15.51 15.91
N LEU A 175 18.02 -16.18 15.90
CA LEU A 175 16.81 -15.76 15.21
C LEU A 175 15.91 -14.87 16.05
N GLU A 176 16.19 -14.74 17.35
CA GLU A 176 15.29 -14.16 18.34
C GLU A 176 15.01 -12.67 18.04
N HIS A 177 15.88 -12.04 17.24
CA HIS A 177 15.83 -10.61 16.90
C HIS A 177 15.34 -10.27 15.48
N LYS A 178 15.04 -11.26 14.61
CA LYS A 178 14.83 -10.96 13.16
C LYS A 178 13.38 -10.83 12.70
N GLU A 179 12.42 -10.93 13.62
CA GLU A 179 11.04 -10.41 13.52
C GLU A 179 10.29 -10.66 12.19
N VAL A 180 10.60 -11.75 11.49
CA VAL A 180 10.07 -12.09 10.15
C VAL A 180 8.54 -12.21 10.18
N TRP A 181 7.98 -12.61 11.32
CA TRP A 181 6.55 -12.72 11.59
C TRP A 181 5.81 -11.38 11.54
N GLN A 182 6.47 -10.24 11.79
CA GLN A 182 5.81 -8.92 11.76
C GLN A 182 5.37 -8.51 10.36
N SER A 183 6.08 -8.98 9.33
CA SER A 183 5.63 -8.80 7.94
C SER A 183 4.36 -9.61 7.62
N MET A 184 4.18 -10.77 8.27
CA MET A 184 2.92 -11.52 8.20
C MET A 184 1.81 -10.82 8.97
N VAL A 185 2.10 -10.24 10.14
CA VAL A 185 1.12 -9.44 10.89
C VAL A 185 0.63 -8.27 10.04
N PHE A 186 1.53 -7.56 9.36
CA PHE A 186 1.16 -6.48 8.46
C PHE A 186 0.24 -6.95 7.32
N ILE A 187 0.55 -8.07 6.67
CA ILE A 187 -0.30 -8.68 5.65
C ILE A 187 -1.65 -9.11 6.23
N ILE A 188 -1.67 -9.74 7.40
CA ILE A 188 -2.90 -10.20 8.06
C ILE A 188 -3.78 -9.00 8.42
N VAL A 189 -3.20 -7.91 8.93
CA VAL A 189 -3.92 -6.67 9.22
C VAL A 189 -4.48 -6.08 7.93
N LEU A 190 -3.68 -5.96 6.87
CA LEU A 190 -4.14 -5.47 5.55
C LEU A 190 -5.28 -6.32 4.97
N LEU A 191 -5.19 -7.65 5.08
CA LEU A 191 -6.20 -8.58 4.60
C LEU A 191 -7.48 -8.56 5.47
N ALA A 192 -7.34 -8.49 6.79
CA ALA A 192 -8.46 -8.35 7.72
C ALA A 192 -9.21 -7.04 7.47
N VAL A 193 -8.46 -5.95 7.25
CA VAL A 193 -8.99 -4.66 6.81
C VAL A 193 -9.76 -4.82 5.51
N TYR A 194 -9.16 -5.43 4.50
CA TYR A 194 -9.77 -5.57 3.18
C TYR A 194 -11.07 -6.40 3.25
N MET A 195 -11.08 -7.45 4.06
CA MET A 195 -12.27 -8.27 4.32
C MET A 195 -13.35 -7.48 5.08
N VAL A 196 -13.00 -6.73 6.11
CA VAL A 196 -13.97 -5.87 6.83
C VAL A 196 -14.53 -4.80 5.89
N TYR A 197 -13.68 -4.20 5.05
CA TYR A 197 -14.02 -3.19 4.05
C TYR A 197 -15.02 -3.70 2.98
N THR A 198 -14.94 -4.98 2.63
CA THR A 198 -15.79 -5.63 1.63
C THR A 198 -17.03 -6.30 2.21
N SER A 199 -17.07 -6.59 3.51
CA SER A 199 -18.12 -7.42 4.13
C SER A 199 -19.11 -6.70 5.04
N ASN A 200 -18.86 -5.46 5.51
CA ASN A 200 -19.81 -4.75 6.38
C ASN A 200 -19.74 -3.20 6.32
N ALA A 201 -20.90 -2.60 6.64
CA ALA A 201 -21.22 -1.17 6.87
C ALA A 201 -21.42 -0.25 5.65
N GLY A 202 -22.32 0.73 5.81
CA GLY A 202 -22.67 1.74 4.80
C GLY A 202 -21.47 2.58 4.33
N GLU A 203 -21.64 3.24 3.19
CA GLU A 203 -20.53 3.81 2.41
C GLU A 203 -19.63 4.77 3.20
N LEU A 204 -20.20 5.61 4.07
CA LEU A 204 -19.43 6.56 4.89
C LEU A 204 -18.58 5.90 5.98
N VAL A 205 -19.12 4.90 6.71
CA VAL A 205 -18.35 4.19 7.76
C VAL A 205 -17.12 3.53 7.15
N ARG A 206 -17.27 2.98 5.95
CA ARG A 206 -16.19 2.36 5.19
C ARG A 206 -15.11 3.39 4.80
N GLU A 207 -15.50 4.60 4.43
CA GLU A 207 -14.58 5.71 4.16
C GLU A 207 -13.80 6.15 5.41
N TYR A 208 -14.46 6.32 6.56
CA TYR A 208 -13.77 6.62 7.82
C TYR A 208 -12.77 5.54 8.22
N LEU A 209 -13.20 4.27 8.13
CA LEU A 209 -12.38 3.14 8.49
C LEU A 209 -11.10 3.10 7.65
N SER A 210 -11.18 3.34 6.33
CA SER A 210 -9.97 3.35 5.50
C SER A 210 -8.96 4.41 5.89
N GLN A 211 -9.40 5.58 6.36
CA GLN A 211 -8.48 6.62 6.84
C GLN A 211 -7.80 6.23 8.16
N ILE A 212 -8.56 5.68 9.11
CA ILE A 212 -8.00 5.15 10.37
C ILE A 212 -6.94 4.10 10.06
N ILE A 213 -7.23 3.18 9.15
CA ILE A 213 -6.29 2.15 8.75
C ILE A 213 -5.06 2.75 8.08
N THR A 214 -5.25 3.74 7.21
CA THR A 214 -4.12 4.42 6.55
C THR A 214 -3.16 5.00 7.58
N LEU A 215 -3.68 5.63 8.65
CA LEU A 215 -2.86 6.12 9.78
C LEU A 215 -2.12 4.98 10.49
N VAL A 216 -2.79 3.84 10.74
CA VAL A 216 -2.16 2.66 11.36
C VAL A 216 -1.03 2.11 10.47
N ILE A 217 -1.25 2.02 9.15
CA ILE A 217 -0.24 1.60 8.18
C ILE A 217 0.95 2.56 8.20
N ILE A 218 0.71 3.88 8.19
CA ILE A 218 1.77 4.90 8.25
C ILE A 218 2.62 4.70 9.51
N ALA A 219 1.98 4.60 10.68
CA ALA A 219 2.67 4.42 11.95
C ALA A 219 3.47 3.11 11.99
N PHE A 220 2.86 2.00 11.55
CA PHE A 220 3.52 0.70 11.50
C PHE A 220 4.74 0.71 10.58
N LEU A 221 4.62 1.26 9.37
CA LEU A 221 5.70 1.29 8.41
C LEU A 221 6.86 2.19 8.86
N LEU A 222 6.57 3.33 9.47
CA LEU A 222 7.59 4.18 10.08
C LEU A 222 8.33 3.44 11.19
N TRP A 223 7.59 2.83 12.12
CA TRP A 223 8.18 2.02 13.17
C TRP A 223 9.04 0.90 12.58
N ARG A 224 8.54 0.17 11.59
CA ARG A 224 9.24 -0.98 11.00
C ARG A 224 10.50 -0.58 10.25
N VAL A 225 10.50 0.53 9.53
CA VAL A 225 11.73 1.04 8.85
C VAL A 225 12.83 1.31 9.87
N GLU A 226 12.46 1.80 11.04
CA GLU A 226 13.41 2.20 12.07
C GLU A 226 13.81 1.02 13.00
N THR A 227 12.96 0.01 13.18
CA THR A 227 13.31 -1.16 14.02
C THR A 227 13.96 -2.29 13.25
N LEU A 228 13.72 -2.40 11.94
CA LEU A 228 14.29 -3.48 11.13
C LEU A 228 15.79 -3.22 10.86
N GLN A 229 16.62 -3.97 11.57
CA GLN A 229 18.08 -3.97 11.40
C GLN A 229 18.46 -4.44 9.99
N GLU A 230 19.36 -3.72 9.31
CA GLU A 230 19.94 -4.17 8.04
C GLU A 230 20.86 -5.37 8.29
N LEU A 231 20.66 -6.46 7.54
CA LEU A 231 21.59 -7.58 7.55
C LEU A 231 22.84 -7.23 6.77
N ASP A 232 23.99 -7.23 7.43
CA ASP A 232 25.28 -7.01 6.77
C ASP A 232 25.62 -8.16 5.81
N ASN A 233 26.15 -7.78 4.64
CA ASN A 233 26.59 -8.70 3.58
C ASN A 233 27.94 -9.36 3.88
N GLU A 234 28.37 -9.47 5.14
CA GLU A 234 29.59 -10.19 5.48
C GLU A 234 29.32 -11.70 5.49
N LEU A 235 29.14 -12.26 4.29
CA LEU A 235 29.45 -13.64 3.89
C LEU A 235 29.58 -13.70 2.35
#